data_AF-A0A9N8Q0J3-F1
#
_entry.id   AF-A0A9N8Q0J3-F1
#
_cell.length_a   1.000
_cell.length_b   1.000
_cell.length_c   1.000
_cell.angle_alpha   90.00
_cell.angle_beta   90.00
_cell.angle_gamma   90.00
#
_symmetry.space_group_name_H-M   'P 1'
#
loop_
_entity.id
_entity.type
_entity.pdbx_description
1 polymer ?
#
loop_
_entity_poly.entity_id
_entity_poly.type
_entity_poly.pdbx_seq_one_letter_code
_entity_poly.pdbx_strand_id
1 'polypeptide(L)'
;MFPATRSFLRSKLPKLMKYVIPLQTTVRHYDIPEHLKAVPSDPNPSFFRMVEYFYHNAVRVCEPALHDHLNKRTHLSDKKKKQRVAGILKVMGSTNSSLQFEFPLQRKGGDYEIIQAYRCQHSVHRLPCKGGIRFSDEVNLDEVKALASLMTFKCAVSNVPFGGSKGGVCINPKKYTVAELQRITRRYTLELAKKNYIGAGIDVPAPDVNTSGREMSWIVDTYIKTLGYHDLNAAACVTGKPINGGGIAGRVEATGRGLFMVLNHFIHNAALMKMTGSEAGFKGKTAIIQGYGNVGSFAGMFLVKHGVKIIGVIEFDTCLSNPEGINPGDLQKYMLKNKKSAKGFPGAKEVGPELMFEKTDILILAAMEKSVTGDNASKIKAKVIAEGANGPTTPSAHLILVKNNILVLPDLITNAGGVTVSYFEFLKNLNHVSFGKLSIKFWRDSNTALLDSVETSLKCAKVDARIVPTAAFASMMSGASEKHIVDTGLEYSVTNCCSNVIASAKTHKLGLDMRTAAYISAIEKIFCTYDEHGLAF
;
A
#
# COMPACT_ATOMS: atom_id res chain seq x y z
N MET A 1 -38.50 -50.62 -51.31
CA MET A 1 -39.51 -49.55 -51.13
C MET A 1 -38.87 -48.42 -50.33
N PHE A 2 -38.79 -47.23 -50.93
CA PHE A 2 -38.47 -45.93 -50.32
C PHE A 2 -39.53 -45.52 -49.25
N PRO A 3 -39.39 -44.41 -48.47
CA PRO A 3 -38.35 -43.36 -48.49
C PRO A 3 -37.84 -42.84 -47.13
N ALA A 4 -36.86 -41.94 -47.24
CA ALA A 4 -36.33 -41.00 -46.27
C ALA A 4 -37.36 -40.04 -45.64
N THR A 5 -37.07 -39.57 -44.42
CA THR A 5 -37.28 -38.16 -44.00
C THR A 5 -36.38 -37.80 -42.80
N ARG A 6 -35.18 -37.28 -43.10
CA ARG A 6 -34.50 -36.29 -42.25
C ARG A 6 -35.32 -35.00 -42.37
N SER A 7 -35.93 -34.53 -41.27
CA SER A 7 -36.34 -33.12 -41.04
C SER A 7 -37.58 -33.05 -40.16
N PHE A 8 -37.46 -33.27 -38.85
CA PHE A 8 -38.40 -32.71 -37.87
C PHE A 8 -37.80 -32.89 -36.48
N LEU A 9 -37.13 -31.85 -35.94
CA LEU A 9 -36.87 -31.58 -34.52
C LEU A 9 -35.83 -30.45 -34.35
N ARG A 10 -35.95 -29.37 -35.16
CA ARG A 10 -35.31 -28.08 -34.91
C ARG A 10 -36.39 -27.02 -34.74
N SER A 11 -37.07 -27.02 -33.60
CA SER A 11 -37.66 -25.80 -33.04
C SER A 11 -38.31 -26.11 -31.69
N LYS A 12 -38.02 -25.25 -30.70
CA LYS A 12 -38.62 -25.15 -29.36
C LYS A 12 -37.94 -25.96 -28.24
N LEU A 13 -36.78 -25.46 -27.81
CA LEU A 13 -36.34 -25.55 -26.41
C LEU A 13 -35.91 -24.14 -25.97
N PRO A 14 -36.41 -23.63 -24.82
CA PRO A 14 -36.10 -22.27 -24.37
C PRO A 14 -34.63 -22.13 -23.98
N LYS A 15 -34.03 -21.00 -24.38
CA LYS A 15 -32.68 -20.54 -24.02
C LYS A 15 -32.60 -20.29 -22.51
N LEU A 16 -32.34 -21.30 -21.70
CA LEU A 16 -32.07 -21.15 -20.27
C LEU A 16 -31.09 -22.21 -19.77
N MET A 17 -29.86 -22.13 -20.28
CA MET A 17 -28.65 -22.59 -19.58
C MET A 17 -27.45 -21.92 -20.25
N LYS A 18 -27.03 -20.76 -19.72
CA LYS A 18 -25.66 -20.28 -19.94
C LYS A 18 -24.76 -21.25 -19.19
N TYR A 19 -24.29 -22.29 -19.86
CA TYR A 19 -23.16 -23.07 -19.38
C TYR A 19 -22.05 -22.07 -19.03
N VAL A 20 -21.56 -22.15 -17.79
CA VAL A 20 -20.33 -21.46 -17.39
C VAL A 20 -19.23 -22.03 -18.28
N ILE A 21 -18.92 -21.32 -19.37
CA ILE A 21 -17.77 -21.65 -20.20
C ILE A 21 -16.56 -21.56 -19.26
N PRO A 22 -15.74 -22.62 -19.13
CA PRO A 22 -14.51 -22.52 -18.35
C PRO A 22 -13.73 -21.31 -18.85
N LEU A 23 -13.21 -20.46 -17.97
CA LEU A 23 -12.52 -19.24 -18.35
C LEU A 23 -11.19 -19.57 -19.06
N GLN A 24 -11.27 -19.94 -20.34
CA GLN A 24 -10.13 -20.24 -21.20
C GLN A 24 -9.73 -18.94 -21.89
N THR A 25 -8.78 -18.23 -21.32
CA THR A 25 -8.20 -17.05 -21.97
C THR A 25 -7.10 -17.50 -22.93
N THR A 26 -7.32 -17.37 -24.24
CA THR A 26 -6.32 -17.71 -25.26
C THR A 26 -5.17 -16.69 -25.30
N VAL A 27 -3.95 -17.14 -25.58
CA VAL A 27 -2.75 -16.28 -25.73
C VAL A 27 -2.85 -15.50 -27.04
N ARG A 28 -3.10 -14.19 -26.98
CA ARG A 28 -2.91 -13.26 -28.11
C ARG A 28 -2.09 -12.06 -27.62
N HIS A 29 -1.52 -11.32 -28.57
CA HIS A 29 -0.84 -10.03 -28.35
C HIS A 29 -1.60 -9.19 -27.32
N TYR A 30 -0.85 -8.51 -26.45
CA TYR A 30 -1.46 -7.86 -25.32
C TYR A 30 -2.28 -6.63 -25.73
N ASP A 31 -3.60 -6.75 -25.63
CA ASP A 31 -4.53 -5.64 -25.73
C ASP A 31 -5.17 -5.36 -24.36
N ILE A 32 -5.50 -4.09 -24.09
CA ILE A 32 -6.34 -3.75 -22.94
C ILE A 32 -7.66 -4.53 -23.08
N PRO A 33 -8.07 -5.32 -22.06
CA PRO A 33 -9.31 -6.08 -22.09
C PRO A 33 -10.52 -5.22 -22.45
N GLU A 34 -11.46 -5.79 -23.21
CA GLU A 34 -12.63 -5.05 -23.72
C GLU A 34 -13.42 -4.34 -22.61
N HIS A 35 -13.59 -5.00 -21.45
CA HIS A 35 -14.30 -4.42 -20.31
C HIS A 35 -13.55 -3.26 -19.63
N LEU A 36 -12.27 -3.04 -19.97
CA LEU A 36 -11.43 -1.97 -19.45
C LEU A 36 -11.23 -0.81 -20.44
N LYS A 37 -11.58 -0.98 -21.72
CA LYS A 37 -11.36 0.07 -22.75
C LYS A 37 -12.08 1.40 -22.44
N ALA A 38 -13.23 1.35 -21.77
CA ALA A 38 -13.99 2.54 -21.38
C ALA A 38 -13.47 3.21 -20.09
N VAL A 39 -12.60 2.55 -19.31
CA VAL A 39 -12.11 3.05 -18.01
C VAL A 39 -11.35 4.38 -18.09
N PRO A 40 -10.52 4.68 -19.11
CA PRO A 40 -9.86 5.98 -19.25
C PRO A 40 -10.82 7.16 -19.38
N SER A 41 -12.02 6.93 -19.92
CA SER A 41 -13.06 7.93 -20.15
C SER A 41 -14.16 7.90 -19.09
N ASP A 42 -14.22 6.84 -18.26
CA ASP A 42 -15.20 6.70 -17.19
C ASP A 42 -14.83 7.65 -16.04
N PRO A 43 -15.69 8.60 -15.65
CA PRO A 43 -15.41 9.50 -14.53
C PRO A 43 -15.40 8.78 -13.18
N ASN A 44 -16.11 7.65 -13.04
CA ASN A 44 -16.25 6.93 -11.79
C ASN A 44 -16.32 5.41 -11.99
N PRO A 45 -15.24 4.78 -12.52
CA PRO A 45 -15.20 3.34 -12.67
C PRO A 45 -15.28 2.64 -11.30
N SER A 46 -15.69 1.37 -11.30
CA SER A 46 -15.56 0.55 -10.09
C SER A 46 -14.10 0.46 -9.68
N PHE A 47 -13.85 0.40 -8.36
CA PHE A 47 -12.49 0.33 -7.82
C PHE A 47 -11.69 -0.84 -8.41
N PHE A 48 -12.36 -1.97 -8.60
CA PHE A 48 -11.78 -3.15 -9.26
C PHE A 48 -11.28 -2.87 -10.68
N ARG A 49 -12.16 -2.31 -11.55
CA ARG A 49 -11.81 -1.99 -12.94
C ARG A 49 -10.69 -0.94 -13.02
N MET A 50 -10.64 -0.01 -12.06
CA MET A 50 -9.57 0.97 -11.96
C MET A 50 -8.20 0.31 -11.69
N VAL A 51 -8.10 -0.57 -10.70
CA VAL A 51 -6.84 -1.25 -10.37
C VAL A 51 -6.38 -2.15 -11.52
N GLU A 52 -7.29 -2.92 -12.11
CA GLU A 52 -6.98 -3.71 -13.30
C GLU A 52 -6.47 -2.83 -14.44
N TYR A 53 -7.15 -1.72 -14.74
CA TYR A 53 -6.73 -0.82 -15.81
C TYR A 53 -5.30 -0.29 -15.63
N PHE A 54 -4.89 0.08 -14.41
CA PHE A 54 -3.54 0.58 -14.19
C PHE A 54 -2.47 -0.49 -14.46
N TYR A 55 -2.71 -1.73 -14.02
CA TYR A 55 -1.87 -2.86 -14.41
C TYR A 55 -1.83 -2.98 -15.94
N HIS A 56 -3.01 -2.96 -16.58
CA HIS A 56 -3.08 -3.20 -18.02
C HIS A 56 -2.43 -2.09 -18.85
N ASN A 57 -2.55 -0.84 -18.41
CA ASN A 57 -1.87 0.29 -19.05
C ASN A 57 -0.34 0.17 -18.92
N ALA A 58 0.17 -0.29 -17.78
CA ALA A 58 1.61 -0.46 -17.58
C ALA A 58 2.19 -1.59 -18.43
N VAL A 59 1.50 -2.72 -18.54
CA VAL A 59 1.93 -3.83 -19.40
C VAL A 59 2.04 -3.39 -20.86
N ARG A 60 1.04 -2.63 -21.37
CA ARG A 60 1.07 -2.06 -22.72
C ARG A 60 2.35 -1.25 -22.99
N VAL A 61 2.91 -0.60 -21.97
CA VAL A 61 4.13 0.19 -22.09
C VAL A 61 5.39 -0.67 -21.97
N CYS A 62 5.46 -1.60 -21.01
CA CYS A 62 6.69 -2.35 -20.75
C CYS A 62 6.84 -3.66 -21.55
N GLU A 63 5.81 -4.15 -22.23
CA GLU A 63 5.87 -5.40 -23.02
C GLU A 63 7.08 -5.46 -23.98
N PRO A 64 7.47 -4.40 -24.72
CA PRO A 64 8.67 -4.42 -25.54
C PRO A 64 9.96 -4.72 -24.74
N ALA A 65 10.09 -4.13 -23.55
CA ALA A 65 11.25 -4.37 -22.68
C ALA A 65 11.29 -5.80 -22.14
N LEU A 66 10.12 -6.43 -21.92
CA LEU A 66 10.03 -7.84 -21.51
C LEU A 66 10.41 -8.79 -22.66
N HIS A 67 10.09 -8.45 -23.90
CA HIS A 67 10.60 -9.20 -25.05
C HIS A 67 12.13 -9.08 -25.17
N ASP A 68 12.67 -7.88 -25.01
CA ASP A 68 14.13 -7.65 -25.02
C ASP A 68 14.85 -8.41 -23.90
N HIS A 69 14.24 -8.52 -22.72
CA HIS A 69 14.74 -9.34 -21.63
C HIS A 69 14.90 -10.82 -22.05
N LEU A 70 13.86 -11.43 -22.64
CA LEU A 70 13.93 -12.82 -23.10
C LEU A 70 14.87 -13.01 -24.30
N ASN A 71 15.00 -12.00 -25.17
CA ASN A 71 15.92 -12.05 -26.30
C ASN A 71 17.38 -12.19 -25.88
N LYS A 72 17.76 -11.58 -24.76
CA LYS A 72 19.13 -11.62 -24.24
C LYS A 72 19.44 -12.87 -23.42
N ARG A 73 18.42 -13.59 -22.94
CA ARG A 73 18.59 -14.64 -21.92
C ARG A 73 18.12 -16.04 -22.34
N THR A 74 17.42 -16.18 -23.46
CA THR A 74 16.84 -17.46 -23.88
C THR A 74 17.11 -17.78 -25.34
N HIS A 75 17.36 -19.06 -25.63
CA HIS A 75 17.48 -19.60 -27.01
C HIS A 75 16.12 -20.00 -27.62
N LEU A 76 15.01 -19.52 -27.05
CA LEU A 76 13.67 -19.79 -27.55
C LEU A 76 13.47 -19.14 -28.93
N SER A 77 12.73 -19.79 -29.82
CA SER A 77 12.24 -19.14 -31.05
C SER A 77 11.41 -17.90 -30.72
N ASP A 78 11.38 -16.89 -31.59
CA ASP A 78 10.64 -15.63 -31.36
C ASP A 78 9.15 -15.85 -31.04
N LYS A 79 8.52 -16.83 -31.69
CA LYS A 79 7.13 -17.22 -31.40
C LYS A 79 6.97 -17.68 -29.94
N LYS A 80 7.87 -18.55 -29.46
CA LYS A 80 7.88 -19.05 -28.07
C LYS A 80 8.18 -17.92 -27.08
N LYS A 81 9.10 -17.01 -27.40
CA LYS A 81 9.38 -15.82 -26.55
C LYS A 81 8.13 -14.95 -26.40
N LYS A 82 7.44 -14.65 -27.50
CA LYS A 82 6.20 -13.87 -27.48
C LYS A 82 5.12 -14.53 -26.64
N GLN A 83 4.92 -15.84 -26.84
CA GLN A 83 3.96 -16.62 -26.05
C GLN A 83 4.34 -16.70 -24.57
N ARG A 84 5.62 -16.80 -24.25
CA ARG A 84 6.12 -16.80 -22.88
C ARG A 84 5.81 -15.47 -22.19
N VAL A 85 6.19 -14.33 -22.78
CA VAL A 85 5.87 -12.99 -22.23
C VAL A 85 4.38 -12.86 -21.94
N ALA A 86 3.54 -13.13 -22.94
CA ALA A 86 2.09 -13.06 -22.79
C ALA A 86 1.55 -14.02 -21.71
N GLY A 87 2.11 -15.23 -21.62
CA GLY A 87 1.76 -16.22 -20.60
C GLY A 87 2.09 -15.73 -19.18
N ILE A 88 3.30 -15.21 -18.96
CA ILE A 88 3.72 -14.68 -17.65
C ILE A 88 2.84 -13.51 -17.24
N LEU A 89 2.62 -12.55 -18.14
CA LEU A 89 1.77 -11.39 -17.89
C LEU A 89 0.34 -11.80 -17.53
N LYS A 90 -0.21 -12.79 -18.23
CA LYS A 90 -1.53 -13.31 -17.93
C LYS A 90 -1.61 -13.95 -16.53
N VAL A 91 -0.59 -14.70 -16.12
CA VAL A 91 -0.51 -15.25 -14.75
C VAL A 91 -0.45 -14.11 -13.74
N MET A 92 0.35 -13.08 -13.99
CA MET A 92 0.48 -11.92 -13.10
C MET A 92 -0.78 -11.07 -12.96
N GLY A 93 -1.65 -11.05 -13.98
CA GLY A 93 -2.93 -10.35 -13.93
C GLY A 93 -4.05 -11.14 -13.25
N SER A 94 -3.84 -12.43 -12.95
CA SER A 94 -4.85 -13.28 -12.33
C SER A 94 -4.64 -13.43 -10.83
N THR A 95 -5.74 -13.51 -10.07
CA THR A 95 -5.69 -13.93 -8.66
C THR A 95 -5.53 -15.44 -8.58
N ASN A 96 -4.47 -15.92 -7.93
CA ASN A 96 -4.18 -17.35 -7.80
C ASN A 96 -5.23 -18.13 -7.00
N SER A 97 -5.71 -17.57 -5.89
CA SER A 97 -6.72 -18.24 -5.06
C SER A 97 -7.62 -17.24 -4.33
N SER A 98 -8.91 -17.58 -4.23
CA SER A 98 -9.91 -16.81 -3.51
C SER A 98 -10.73 -17.73 -2.63
N LEU A 99 -10.85 -17.36 -1.36
CA LEU A 99 -11.66 -18.06 -0.38
C LEU A 99 -12.85 -17.18 0.01
N GLN A 100 -14.05 -17.69 -0.20
CA GLN A 100 -15.31 -17.16 0.33
C GLN A 100 -15.86 -18.14 1.35
N PHE A 101 -16.38 -17.64 2.46
CA PHE A 101 -16.98 -18.47 3.50
C PHE A 101 -17.95 -17.66 4.35
N GLU A 102 -18.84 -18.40 5.01
CA GLU A 102 -19.86 -17.86 5.90
C GLU A 102 -19.75 -18.56 7.26
N PHE A 103 -20.06 -17.85 8.34
CA PHE A 103 -20.11 -18.43 9.67
C PHE A 103 -21.19 -17.76 10.54
N PRO A 104 -21.85 -18.53 11.42
CA PRO A 104 -22.88 -17.98 12.29
C PRO A 104 -22.27 -17.19 13.45
N LEU A 105 -22.94 -16.11 13.83
CA LEU A 105 -22.72 -15.31 15.02
C LEU A 105 -24.00 -15.26 15.85
N GLN A 106 -23.92 -15.69 17.11
CA GLN A 106 -24.99 -15.40 18.06
C GLN A 106 -24.83 -13.96 18.58
N ARG A 107 -25.87 -13.15 18.37
CA ARG A 107 -26.00 -11.75 18.81
C ARG A 107 -26.24 -11.69 20.32
N LYS A 108 -26.02 -10.51 20.92
CA LYS A 108 -26.36 -10.26 22.33
C LYS A 108 -27.84 -10.57 22.66
N GLY A 109 -28.75 -10.37 21.70
CA GLY A 109 -30.18 -10.65 21.86
C GLY A 109 -30.58 -12.12 21.77
N GLY A 110 -29.65 -13.03 21.46
CA GLY A 110 -29.91 -14.46 21.26
C GLY A 110 -30.12 -14.85 19.79
N ASP A 111 -30.49 -13.90 18.93
CA ASP A 111 -30.63 -14.13 17.49
C ASP A 111 -29.32 -14.55 16.82
N TYR A 112 -29.42 -15.31 15.73
CA TYR A 112 -28.29 -15.73 14.92
C TYR A 112 -28.20 -14.90 13.64
N GLU A 113 -26.98 -14.48 13.31
CA GLU A 113 -26.65 -13.75 12.10
C GLU A 113 -25.60 -14.56 11.31
N ILE A 114 -25.76 -14.68 9.99
CA ILE A 114 -24.74 -15.29 9.13
C ILE A 114 -23.80 -14.20 8.63
N ILE A 115 -22.52 -14.32 8.97
CA ILE A 115 -21.48 -13.37 8.54
C ILE A 115 -20.76 -13.93 7.33
N GLN A 116 -20.79 -13.18 6.22
CA GLN A 116 -20.03 -13.47 5.01
C GLN A 116 -18.64 -12.84 5.06
N ALA A 117 -17.64 -13.56 4.59
CA ALA A 117 -16.26 -13.13 4.60
C ALA A 117 -15.43 -13.69 3.45
N TYR A 118 -14.30 -13.02 3.17
CA TYR A 118 -13.42 -13.33 2.06
C TYR A 118 -11.95 -13.21 2.42
N ARG A 119 -11.09 -14.00 1.77
CA ARG A 119 -9.64 -13.81 1.70
C ARG A 119 -9.14 -14.20 0.31
N CYS A 120 -8.43 -13.31 -0.36
CA CYS A 120 -7.81 -13.59 -1.68
C CYS A 120 -6.29 -13.53 -1.57
N GLN A 121 -5.63 -14.47 -2.23
CA GLN A 121 -4.19 -14.48 -2.48
C GLN A 121 -3.98 -14.25 -3.97
N HIS A 122 -3.51 -13.05 -4.31
CA HIS A 122 -3.32 -12.67 -5.71
C HIS A 122 -2.16 -13.41 -6.34
N SER A 123 -1.00 -13.41 -5.69
CA SER A 123 0.21 -14.03 -6.23
C SER A 123 1.00 -14.69 -5.12
N VAL A 124 1.52 -15.89 -5.41
CA VAL A 124 2.41 -16.65 -4.53
C VAL A 124 3.85 -16.71 -5.05
N HIS A 125 4.21 -15.84 -6.01
CA HIS A 125 5.60 -15.74 -6.53
C HIS A 125 6.63 -15.50 -5.40
N ARG A 126 6.17 -14.95 -4.27
CA ARG A 126 6.85 -14.89 -2.98
C ARG A 126 5.86 -15.32 -1.91
N LEU A 127 6.34 -16.12 -0.95
CA LEU A 127 5.62 -16.44 0.28
C LEU A 127 6.35 -15.81 1.48
N PRO A 128 5.60 -15.42 2.54
CA PRO A 128 4.14 -15.49 2.65
C PRO A 128 3.42 -14.43 1.80
N CYS A 129 2.11 -14.61 1.61
CA CYS A 129 1.25 -13.54 1.12
C CYS A 129 1.03 -12.47 2.21
N LYS A 130 0.72 -11.23 1.80
CA LYS A 130 0.55 -10.10 2.71
C LYS A 130 -0.59 -9.19 2.29
N GLY A 131 -1.46 -8.89 3.26
CA GLY A 131 -2.36 -7.74 3.18
C GLY A 131 -3.48 -7.73 4.20
N GLY A 132 -4.14 -6.58 4.27
CA GLY A 132 -5.03 -6.21 5.39
C GLY A 132 -6.35 -6.99 5.45
N ILE A 133 -7.08 -6.81 6.55
CA ILE A 133 -8.46 -7.28 6.74
C ILE A 133 -9.37 -6.06 6.93
N ARG A 134 -10.35 -5.89 6.04
CA ARG A 134 -11.32 -4.79 6.05
C ARG A 134 -12.64 -5.23 6.67
N PHE A 135 -13.19 -4.43 7.58
CA PHE A 135 -14.58 -4.60 8.05
C PHE A 135 -15.44 -3.50 7.42
N SER A 136 -16.28 -3.86 6.45
CA SER A 136 -17.23 -2.94 5.81
C SER A 136 -18.43 -3.72 5.26
N ASP A 137 -19.61 -3.11 5.24
CA ASP A 137 -20.81 -3.63 4.58
C ASP A 137 -20.72 -3.60 3.05
N GLU A 138 -19.72 -2.90 2.49
CA GLU A 138 -19.46 -2.83 1.05
C GLU A 138 -18.50 -3.92 0.53
N VAL A 139 -17.91 -4.71 1.43
CA VAL A 139 -16.94 -5.76 1.05
C VAL A 139 -17.60 -6.78 0.12
N ASN A 140 -16.94 -7.03 -1.01
CA ASN A 140 -17.30 -8.08 -1.96
C ASN A 140 -16.04 -8.74 -2.56
N LEU A 141 -16.22 -9.87 -3.22
CA LEU A 141 -15.09 -10.66 -3.74
C LEU A 141 -14.22 -9.88 -4.73
N ASP A 142 -14.82 -9.10 -5.63
CA ASP A 142 -14.08 -8.37 -6.67
C ASP A 142 -13.24 -7.25 -6.05
N GLU A 143 -13.78 -6.50 -5.08
CA GLU A 143 -13.04 -5.52 -4.31
C GLU A 143 -11.82 -6.17 -3.62
N VAL A 144 -12.01 -7.32 -2.97
CA VAL A 144 -10.93 -8.03 -2.26
C VAL A 144 -9.86 -8.53 -3.24
N LYS A 145 -10.24 -9.00 -4.44
CA LYS A 145 -9.27 -9.38 -5.50
C LYS A 145 -8.44 -8.19 -5.97
N ALA A 146 -9.06 -7.05 -6.26
CA ALA A 146 -8.33 -5.85 -6.68
C ALA A 146 -7.37 -5.34 -5.60
N LEU A 147 -7.81 -5.33 -4.34
CA LEU A 147 -6.94 -4.92 -3.24
C LEU A 147 -5.79 -5.93 -3.02
N ALA A 148 -6.01 -7.23 -3.27
CA ALA A 148 -4.95 -8.24 -3.22
C ALA A 148 -3.93 -8.07 -4.37
N SER A 149 -4.38 -7.72 -5.57
CA SER A 149 -3.47 -7.42 -6.69
C SER A 149 -2.65 -6.17 -6.43
N LEU A 150 -3.28 -5.09 -5.94
CA LEU A 150 -2.59 -3.88 -5.49
C LEU A 150 -1.49 -4.21 -4.47
N MET A 151 -1.75 -5.10 -3.51
CA MET A 151 -0.74 -5.52 -2.52
C MET A 151 0.44 -6.24 -3.16
N THR A 152 0.23 -7.03 -4.22
CA THR A 152 1.34 -7.71 -4.94
C THR A 152 2.26 -6.68 -5.56
N PHE A 153 1.70 -5.73 -6.32
CA PHE A 153 2.49 -4.71 -7.01
C PHE A 153 3.15 -3.74 -6.01
N LYS A 154 2.47 -3.42 -4.91
CA LYS A 154 2.99 -2.58 -3.83
C LYS A 154 4.19 -3.21 -3.12
N CYS A 155 4.11 -4.50 -2.81
CA CYS A 155 5.23 -5.24 -2.25
C CYS A 155 6.41 -5.28 -3.22
N ALA A 156 6.16 -5.60 -4.50
CA ALA A 156 7.21 -5.69 -5.51
C ALA A 156 7.93 -4.34 -5.78
N VAL A 157 7.18 -3.23 -5.95
CA VAL A 157 7.80 -1.92 -6.16
C VAL A 157 8.66 -1.52 -4.96
N SER A 158 8.21 -1.85 -3.75
CA SER A 158 8.88 -1.50 -2.47
C SER A 158 9.94 -2.50 -2.02
N ASN A 159 10.29 -3.49 -2.85
CA ASN A 159 11.25 -4.56 -2.52
C ASN A 159 10.90 -5.33 -1.23
N VAL A 160 9.60 -5.49 -0.94
CA VAL A 160 9.13 -6.30 0.17
C VAL A 160 8.83 -7.71 -0.36
N PRO A 161 9.43 -8.78 0.19
CA PRO A 161 9.39 -10.12 -0.39
C PRO A 161 8.10 -10.88 -0.04
N PHE A 162 6.94 -10.29 -0.37
CA PHE A 162 5.63 -10.89 -0.15
C PHE A 162 4.81 -10.94 -1.43
N GLY A 163 4.04 -12.02 -1.58
CA GLY A 163 2.87 -12.05 -2.44
C GLY A 163 1.77 -11.13 -1.92
N GLY A 164 0.87 -10.65 -2.77
CA GLY A 164 -0.25 -9.83 -2.31
C GLY A 164 -1.44 -10.68 -1.88
N SER A 165 -2.05 -10.32 -0.75
CA SER A 165 -3.35 -10.84 -0.32
C SER A 165 -4.24 -9.72 0.21
N LYS A 166 -5.52 -10.02 0.41
CA LYS A 166 -6.46 -9.13 1.09
C LYS A 166 -7.60 -9.95 1.68
N GLY A 167 -8.11 -9.56 2.84
CA GLY A 167 -9.33 -10.13 3.40
C GLY A 167 -10.38 -9.07 3.70
N GLY A 168 -11.61 -9.52 3.86
CA GLY A 168 -12.72 -8.66 4.22
C GLY A 168 -13.83 -9.43 4.93
N VAL A 169 -14.53 -8.74 5.82
CA VAL A 169 -15.71 -9.24 6.54
C VAL A 169 -16.86 -8.26 6.29
N CYS A 170 -17.97 -8.78 5.78
CA CYS A 170 -19.13 -8.01 5.32
C CYS A 170 -19.98 -7.49 6.48
N ILE A 171 -19.43 -6.59 7.30
CA ILE A 171 -20.10 -6.03 8.47
C ILE A 171 -19.86 -4.53 8.59
N ASN A 172 -20.84 -3.81 9.13
CA ASN A 172 -20.62 -2.46 9.65
C ASN A 172 -20.27 -2.54 11.14
N PRO A 173 -18.99 -2.34 11.54
CA PRO A 173 -18.56 -2.60 12.90
C PRO A 173 -19.19 -1.68 13.94
N LYS A 174 -19.80 -0.55 13.55
CA LYS A 174 -20.56 0.33 14.45
C LYS A 174 -21.85 -0.31 14.97
N LYS A 175 -22.35 -1.36 14.29
CA LYS A 175 -23.57 -2.11 14.65
C LYS A 175 -23.29 -3.31 15.57
N TYR A 176 -22.04 -3.51 16.00
CA TYR A 176 -21.62 -4.66 16.82
C TYR A 176 -20.96 -4.17 18.10
N THR A 177 -21.19 -4.90 19.18
CA THR A 177 -20.45 -4.71 20.42
C THR A 177 -19.01 -5.21 20.26
N VAL A 178 -18.11 -4.74 21.14
CA VAL A 178 -16.71 -5.20 21.15
C VAL A 178 -16.61 -6.72 21.34
N ALA A 179 -17.48 -7.31 22.16
CA ALA A 179 -17.53 -8.76 22.38
C ALA A 179 -17.96 -9.53 21.12
N GLU A 180 -18.92 -9.01 20.34
CA GLU A 180 -19.31 -9.58 19.06
C GLU A 180 -18.18 -9.46 18.04
N LEU A 181 -17.53 -8.30 17.91
CA LEU A 181 -16.38 -8.10 17.03
C LEU A 181 -15.23 -9.05 17.36
N GLN A 182 -14.99 -9.31 18.65
CA GLN A 182 -14.02 -10.30 19.08
C GLN A 182 -14.40 -11.70 18.58
N ARG A 183 -15.64 -12.17 18.82
CA ARG A 183 -16.09 -13.49 18.35
C ARG A 183 -16.01 -13.63 16.83
N ILE A 184 -16.41 -12.60 16.09
CA ILE A 184 -16.30 -12.55 14.62
C ILE A 184 -14.84 -12.71 14.19
N THR A 185 -13.94 -11.91 14.77
CA THR A 185 -12.51 -11.92 14.40
C THR A 185 -11.87 -13.27 14.71
N ARG A 186 -12.16 -13.86 15.87
CA ARG A 186 -11.66 -15.18 16.26
C ARG A 186 -12.20 -16.28 15.33
N ARG A 187 -13.50 -16.26 15.02
CA ARG A 187 -14.10 -17.25 14.11
C ARG A 187 -13.54 -17.12 12.69
N TYR A 188 -13.43 -15.91 12.17
CA TYR A 188 -12.78 -15.61 10.89
C TYR A 188 -11.35 -16.18 10.86
N THR A 189 -10.57 -15.98 11.92
CA THR A 189 -9.20 -16.52 12.04
C THR A 189 -9.17 -18.05 11.94
N LEU A 190 -10.07 -18.74 12.64
CA LEU A 190 -10.17 -20.21 12.58
C LEU A 190 -10.56 -20.71 11.19
N GLU A 191 -11.48 -20.04 10.51
CA GLU A 191 -11.89 -20.40 9.15
C GLU A 191 -10.76 -20.23 8.14
N LEU A 192 -9.91 -19.21 8.29
CA LEU A 192 -8.70 -19.04 7.49
C LEU A 192 -7.66 -20.12 7.79
N ALA A 193 -7.40 -20.38 9.08
CA ALA A 193 -6.35 -21.31 9.49
C ALA A 193 -6.65 -22.74 9.04
N LYS A 194 -7.90 -23.20 9.17
CA LYS A 194 -8.35 -24.51 8.68
C LYS A 194 -8.20 -24.70 7.17
N LYS A 195 -8.08 -23.61 6.41
CA LYS A 195 -8.00 -23.61 4.94
C LYS A 195 -6.65 -23.12 4.41
N ASN A 196 -5.64 -22.98 5.28
CA ASN A 196 -4.30 -22.47 4.93
C ASN A 196 -4.32 -21.07 4.29
N TYR A 197 -5.11 -20.15 4.85
CA TYR A 197 -5.17 -18.73 4.47
C TYR A 197 -4.63 -17.78 5.55
N ILE A 198 -3.96 -18.33 6.56
CA ILE A 198 -3.20 -17.59 7.57
C ILE A 198 -2.07 -18.47 8.11
N GLY A 199 -0.89 -17.89 8.31
CA GLY A 199 0.27 -18.56 8.90
C GLY A 199 1.57 -17.86 8.51
N ALA A 200 2.61 -17.98 9.34
CA ALA A 200 3.87 -17.23 9.14
C ALA A 200 4.53 -17.51 7.78
N GLY A 201 4.44 -18.74 7.27
CA GLY A 201 4.96 -19.13 5.96
C GLY A 201 3.94 -19.11 4.82
N ILE A 202 2.69 -18.71 5.06
CA ILE A 202 1.58 -18.88 4.10
C ILE A 202 0.98 -17.52 3.72
N ASP A 203 0.31 -16.86 4.67
CA ASP A 203 -0.37 -15.59 4.47
C ASP A 203 -0.45 -14.84 5.80
N VAL A 204 0.00 -13.58 5.81
CA VAL A 204 0.18 -12.77 7.01
C VAL A 204 -0.74 -11.54 6.94
N PRO A 205 -1.88 -11.53 7.65
CA PRO A 205 -2.79 -10.39 7.65
C PRO A 205 -2.22 -9.12 8.30
N ALA A 206 -2.96 -8.03 8.19
CA ALA A 206 -2.68 -6.73 8.82
C ALA A 206 -4.00 -5.95 9.05
N PRO A 207 -3.96 -4.82 9.77
CA PRO A 207 -5.07 -3.89 9.81
C PRO A 207 -5.39 -3.29 8.43
N ASP A 208 -6.65 -2.94 8.24
CA ASP A 208 -7.19 -2.12 7.14
C ASP A 208 -8.35 -1.26 7.67
N VAL A 209 -9.23 -0.76 6.78
CA VAL A 209 -10.40 0.03 7.17
C VAL A 209 -11.24 -0.70 8.23
N ASN A 210 -11.49 0.00 9.33
CA ASN A 210 -12.20 -0.44 10.53
C ASN A 210 -11.59 -1.63 11.30
N THR A 211 -10.32 -1.97 11.06
CA THR A 211 -9.57 -2.91 11.91
C THR A 211 -8.28 -2.24 12.42
N SER A 212 -7.72 -2.78 13.50
CA SER A 212 -6.63 -2.16 14.25
C SER A 212 -5.78 -3.22 14.95
N GLY A 213 -4.81 -2.78 15.76
CA GLY A 213 -4.05 -3.69 16.62
C GLY A 213 -4.92 -4.51 17.59
N ARG A 214 -6.14 -4.05 17.91
CA ARG A 214 -7.09 -4.85 18.70
C ARG A 214 -7.48 -6.14 17.98
N GLU A 215 -7.92 -6.03 16.73
CA GLU A 215 -8.30 -7.20 15.91
C GLU A 215 -7.07 -8.08 15.66
N MET A 216 -5.90 -7.49 15.37
CA MET A 216 -4.66 -8.27 15.17
C MET A 216 -4.24 -9.04 16.42
N SER A 217 -4.47 -8.47 17.61
CA SER A 217 -4.25 -9.15 18.89
C SER A 217 -5.16 -10.38 19.05
N TRP A 218 -6.44 -10.26 18.67
CA TRP A 218 -7.36 -11.41 18.69
C TRP A 218 -6.99 -12.49 17.67
N ILE A 219 -6.50 -12.08 16.49
CA ILE A 219 -6.03 -13.00 15.45
C ILE A 219 -4.83 -13.82 15.96
N VAL A 220 -3.77 -13.15 16.44
CA VAL A 220 -2.55 -13.83 16.88
C VAL A 220 -2.82 -14.76 18.07
N ASP A 221 -3.62 -14.30 19.03
CA ASP A 221 -3.99 -15.09 20.22
C ASP A 221 -4.78 -16.35 19.83
N THR A 222 -5.72 -16.22 18.88
CA THR A 222 -6.49 -17.36 18.39
C THR A 222 -5.61 -18.34 17.64
N TYR A 223 -4.74 -17.86 16.75
CA TYR A 223 -3.87 -18.73 15.95
C TYR A 223 -2.90 -19.51 16.84
N ILE A 224 -2.17 -18.83 17.74
CA ILE A 224 -1.20 -19.46 18.66
C ILE A 224 -1.88 -20.51 19.55
N LYS A 225 -3.04 -20.21 20.13
CA LYS A 225 -3.72 -21.13 21.07
C LYS A 225 -4.47 -22.28 20.41
N THR A 226 -4.53 -22.32 19.08
CA THR A 226 -5.27 -23.35 18.35
C THR A 226 -4.38 -24.07 17.34
N LEU A 227 -4.43 -23.72 16.05
CA LEU A 227 -3.71 -24.45 15.00
C LEU A 227 -2.20 -24.16 14.97
N GLY A 228 -1.77 -23.02 15.51
CA GLY A 228 -0.37 -22.58 15.52
C GLY A 228 0.42 -22.99 16.76
N TYR A 229 -0.13 -23.79 17.68
CA TYR A 229 0.51 -24.05 18.99
C TYR A 229 1.86 -24.77 18.92
N HIS A 230 2.15 -25.46 17.82
CA HIS A 230 3.45 -26.10 17.54
C HIS A 230 4.37 -25.28 16.64
N ASP A 231 3.88 -24.18 16.07
CA ASP A 231 4.67 -23.32 15.18
C ASP A 231 5.45 -22.30 16.02
N LEU A 232 6.78 -22.45 16.05
CA LEU A 232 7.68 -21.51 16.72
C LEU A 232 7.45 -20.06 16.26
N ASN A 233 7.09 -19.87 15.00
CA ASN A 233 6.87 -18.57 14.39
C ASN A 233 5.39 -18.15 14.39
N ALA A 234 4.52 -18.80 15.18
CA ALA A 234 3.09 -18.53 15.18
C ALA A 234 2.73 -17.05 15.45
N ALA A 235 3.53 -16.33 16.24
CA ALA A 235 3.34 -14.90 16.49
C ALA A 235 3.53 -14.02 15.23
N ALA A 236 4.22 -14.53 14.21
CA ALA A 236 4.43 -13.89 12.91
C ALA A 236 3.26 -14.14 11.93
N CYS A 237 2.21 -14.86 12.32
CA CYS A 237 1.04 -15.11 11.46
C CYS A 237 0.24 -13.84 11.10
N VAL A 238 0.45 -12.73 11.82
CA VAL A 238 -0.22 -11.44 11.59
C VAL A 238 0.68 -10.29 12.01
N THR A 239 0.50 -9.12 11.38
CA THR A 239 1.25 -7.88 11.68
C THR A 239 0.32 -6.74 12.05
N GLY A 240 0.84 -5.61 12.50
CA GLY A 240 0.07 -4.49 13.05
C GLY A 240 -0.43 -4.77 14.46
N LYS A 241 0.26 -5.66 15.19
CA LYS A 241 -0.09 -6.01 16.57
C LYS A 241 0.22 -4.86 17.53
N PRO A 242 -0.41 -4.81 18.72
CA PRO A 242 0.04 -3.92 19.80
C PRO A 242 1.49 -4.23 20.18
N ILE A 243 2.24 -3.23 20.62
CA ILE A 243 3.68 -3.40 20.98
C ILE A 243 3.88 -4.54 21.98
N ASN A 244 3.05 -4.60 23.02
CA ASN A 244 3.11 -5.64 24.06
C ASN A 244 2.76 -7.05 23.54
N GLY A 245 2.15 -7.16 22.36
CA GLY A 245 1.79 -8.43 21.71
C GLY A 245 2.72 -8.81 20.55
N GLY A 246 3.98 -8.37 20.56
CA GLY A 246 4.94 -8.62 19.47
C GLY A 246 4.82 -7.67 18.28
N GLY A 247 4.13 -6.53 18.46
CA GLY A 247 4.12 -5.44 17.50
C GLY A 247 5.48 -4.73 17.39
N ILE A 248 5.62 -3.85 16.42
CA ILE A 248 6.85 -3.07 16.21
C ILE A 248 6.61 -1.58 16.45
N ALA A 249 7.59 -0.92 17.09
CA ALA A 249 7.58 0.53 17.24
C ALA A 249 7.58 1.21 15.85
N GLY A 250 6.89 2.34 15.72
CA GLY A 250 6.83 3.07 14.46
C GLY A 250 5.68 2.67 13.53
N ARG A 251 4.96 1.58 13.79
CA ARG A 251 3.98 1.04 12.83
C ARG A 251 2.78 1.94 12.59
N VAL A 252 2.30 2.69 13.59
CA VAL A 252 1.08 3.52 13.47
C VAL A 252 1.35 4.72 12.55
N GLU A 253 2.51 5.33 12.71
CA GLU A 253 2.99 6.48 11.93
C GLU A 253 3.66 6.10 10.61
N ALA A 254 4.00 4.83 10.41
CA ALA A 254 4.76 4.33 9.27
C ALA A 254 4.22 4.78 7.91
N THR A 255 2.91 4.73 7.71
CA THR A 255 2.30 5.13 6.42
C THR A 255 2.41 6.63 6.18
N GLY A 256 2.14 7.47 7.18
CA GLY A 256 2.27 8.93 7.05
C GLY A 256 3.73 9.38 6.94
N ARG A 257 4.64 8.70 7.64
CA ARG A 257 6.09 8.90 7.52
C ARG A 257 6.59 8.50 6.12
N GLY A 258 6.18 7.33 5.62
CA GLY A 258 6.51 6.86 4.28
C GLY A 258 6.03 7.82 3.20
N LEU A 259 4.80 8.33 3.31
CA LEU A 259 4.27 9.37 2.42
C LEU A 259 5.15 10.61 2.42
N PHE A 260 5.51 11.11 3.60
CA PHE A 260 6.42 12.24 3.72
C PHE A 260 7.78 11.96 3.07
N MET A 261 8.36 10.77 3.25
CA MET A 261 9.65 10.39 2.67
C MET A 261 9.60 10.32 1.14
N VAL A 262 8.54 9.75 0.56
CA VAL A 262 8.31 9.75 -0.89
C VAL A 262 8.20 11.20 -1.38
N LEU A 263 7.34 11.99 -0.76
CA LEU A 263 7.16 13.39 -1.13
C LEU A 263 8.47 14.19 -1.02
N ASN A 264 9.24 14.01 0.06
CA ASN A 264 10.55 14.60 0.25
C ASN A 264 11.52 14.23 -0.88
N HIS A 265 11.56 12.95 -1.28
CA HIS A 265 12.44 12.50 -2.35
C HIS A 265 12.09 13.14 -3.70
N PHE A 266 10.80 13.18 -4.05
CA PHE A 266 10.33 13.71 -5.33
C PHE A 266 10.38 15.24 -5.39
N ILE A 267 10.03 15.92 -4.31
CA ILE A 267 10.01 17.39 -4.28
C ILE A 267 11.41 18.00 -4.34
N HIS A 268 12.45 17.26 -3.94
CA HIS A 268 13.85 17.68 -4.09
C HIS A 268 14.44 17.31 -5.45
N ASN A 269 13.70 16.62 -6.32
CA ASN A 269 14.16 16.33 -7.68
C ASN A 269 13.93 17.54 -8.59
N ALA A 270 15.00 18.31 -8.85
CA ALA A 270 14.91 19.56 -9.62
C ALA A 270 14.35 19.36 -11.04
N ALA A 271 14.64 18.23 -11.69
CA ALA A 271 14.15 17.96 -13.04
C ALA A 271 12.62 17.74 -13.06
N LEU A 272 12.09 16.95 -12.13
CA LEU A 272 10.65 16.72 -12.03
C LEU A 272 9.91 17.99 -11.60
N MET A 273 10.44 18.72 -10.62
CA MET A 273 9.80 19.95 -10.14
C MET A 273 9.75 21.03 -11.21
N LYS A 274 10.81 21.16 -12.03
CA LYS A 274 10.82 22.04 -13.21
C LYS A 274 9.68 21.72 -14.18
N MET A 275 9.36 20.44 -14.41
CA MET A 275 8.23 20.05 -15.29
C MET A 275 6.87 20.50 -14.74
N THR A 276 6.71 20.58 -13.41
CA THR A 276 5.48 21.09 -12.76
C THR A 276 5.38 22.61 -12.72
N GLY A 277 6.47 23.31 -13.07
CA GLY A 277 6.60 24.76 -12.91
C GLY A 277 6.70 25.19 -11.45
N SER A 278 7.36 24.39 -10.60
CA SER A 278 7.58 24.69 -9.19
C SER A 278 9.05 24.47 -8.82
N GLU A 279 9.56 25.23 -7.84
CA GLU A 279 10.94 25.06 -7.35
C GLU A 279 11.09 23.79 -6.48
N ALA A 280 12.29 23.24 -6.45
CA ALA A 280 12.60 22.07 -5.64
C ALA A 280 12.72 22.41 -4.14
N GLY A 281 12.42 21.43 -3.30
CA GLY A 281 12.49 21.51 -1.84
C GLY A 281 11.17 21.91 -1.17
N PHE A 282 11.18 22.11 0.15
CA PHE A 282 9.96 22.44 0.92
C PHE A 282 9.78 23.92 1.24
N LYS A 283 10.83 24.73 1.06
CA LYS A 283 10.86 26.13 1.51
C LYS A 283 9.69 26.93 0.90
N GLY A 284 8.88 27.54 1.78
CA GLY A 284 7.78 28.42 1.39
C GLY A 284 6.56 27.72 0.79
N LYS A 285 6.51 26.38 0.78
CA LYS A 285 5.40 25.63 0.19
C LYS A 285 4.21 25.50 1.12
N THR A 286 3.04 25.38 0.51
CA THR A 286 1.75 25.18 1.17
C THR A 286 1.20 23.79 0.90
N ALA A 287 0.42 23.26 1.85
CA ALA A 287 -0.23 21.96 1.70
C ALA A 287 -1.68 21.96 2.18
N ILE A 288 -2.51 21.16 1.49
CA ILE A 288 -3.87 20.81 1.89
C ILE A 288 -3.92 19.30 2.12
N ILE A 289 -4.55 18.86 3.22
CA ILE A 289 -4.64 17.45 3.60
C ILE A 289 -6.11 17.01 3.63
N GLN A 290 -6.48 16.08 2.75
CA GLN A 290 -7.76 15.39 2.82
C GLN A 290 -7.62 14.13 3.67
N GLY A 291 -8.37 14.04 4.77
CA GLY A 291 -8.31 12.96 5.74
C GLY A 291 -7.18 13.15 6.74
N TYR A 292 -7.55 13.50 7.97
CA TYR A 292 -6.68 13.76 9.12
C TYR A 292 -6.61 12.57 10.11
N GLY A 293 -6.78 11.35 9.58
CA GLY A 293 -6.47 10.10 10.29
C GLY A 293 -4.97 9.88 10.49
N ASN A 294 -4.55 8.64 10.72
CA ASN A 294 -3.13 8.30 10.92
C ASN A 294 -2.24 8.80 9.76
N VAL A 295 -2.64 8.57 8.52
CA VAL A 295 -1.79 8.94 7.36
C VAL A 295 -1.62 10.45 7.25
N GLY A 296 -2.73 11.20 7.17
CA GLY A 296 -2.69 12.65 6.99
C GLY A 296 -2.12 13.41 8.18
N SER A 297 -2.46 13.02 9.42
CA SER A 297 -1.95 13.72 10.61
C SER A 297 -0.42 13.60 10.76
N PHE A 298 0.14 12.40 10.60
CA PHE A 298 1.59 12.22 10.66
C PHE A 298 2.31 12.88 9.48
N ALA A 299 1.75 12.78 8.26
CA ALA A 299 2.29 13.50 7.10
C ALA A 299 2.35 15.02 7.34
N GLY A 300 1.26 15.61 7.86
CA GLY A 300 1.19 17.03 8.21
C GLY A 300 2.24 17.44 9.24
N MET A 301 2.44 16.63 10.29
CA MET A 301 3.48 16.88 11.29
C MET A 301 4.89 16.90 10.70
N PHE A 302 5.21 15.95 9.81
CA PHE A 302 6.53 15.92 9.17
C PHE A 302 6.71 17.08 8.19
N LEU A 303 5.67 17.45 7.44
CA LEU A 303 5.70 18.60 6.54
C LEU A 303 5.97 19.91 7.27
N VAL A 304 5.27 20.18 8.38
CA VAL A 304 5.49 21.39 9.20
C VAL A 304 6.89 21.42 9.79
N LYS A 305 7.41 20.28 10.25
CA LYS A 305 8.81 20.18 10.72
C LYS A 305 9.85 20.55 9.66
N HIS A 306 9.50 20.45 8.38
CA HIS A 306 10.37 20.79 7.24
C HIS A 306 9.97 22.11 6.56
N GLY A 307 9.18 22.96 7.25
CA GLY A 307 8.88 24.32 6.81
C GLY A 307 7.72 24.48 5.83
N VAL A 308 6.89 23.44 5.65
CA VAL A 308 5.66 23.52 4.85
C VAL A 308 4.51 24.03 5.71
N LYS A 309 3.73 24.97 5.17
CA LYS A 309 2.54 25.50 5.85
C LYS A 309 1.30 24.70 5.48
N ILE A 310 0.64 24.05 6.46
CA ILE A 310 -0.63 23.35 6.21
C ILE A 310 -1.76 24.39 6.21
N ILE A 311 -2.28 24.74 5.05
CA ILE A 311 -3.29 25.81 4.92
C ILE A 311 -4.73 25.28 4.94
N GLY A 312 -4.91 23.97 4.76
CA GLY A 312 -6.23 23.35 4.75
C GLY A 312 -6.24 21.89 5.22
N VAL A 313 -7.29 21.51 5.94
CA VAL A 313 -7.59 20.12 6.31
C VAL A 313 -9.04 19.81 5.97
N ILE A 314 -9.28 18.74 5.22
CA ILE A 314 -10.61 18.30 4.80
C ILE A 314 -10.92 17.00 5.52
N GLU A 315 -11.93 17.00 6.38
CA GLU A 315 -12.42 15.83 7.10
C GLU A 315 -13.85 15.48 6.68
N PHE A 316 -14.33 14.31 7.11
CA PHE A 316 -15.69 13.85 6.76
C PHE A 316 -16.81 14.74 7.33
N ASP A 317 -16.53 15.49 8.41
CA ASP A 317 -17.49 16.29 9.15
C ASP A 317 -17.30 17.81 8.99
N THR A 318 -16.11 18.28 8.58
CA THR A 318 -15.82 19.70 8.35
C THR A 318 -14.59 19.90 7.45
N CYS A 319 -14.47 21.07 6.83
CA CYS A 319 -13.25 21.53 6.16
C CYS A 319 -12.70 22.75 6.91
N LEU A 320 -11.42 22.72 7.25
CA LEU A 320 -10.73 23.75 8.01
C LEU A 320 -9.74 24.48 7.09
N SER A 321 -9.83 25.81 7.02
CA SER A 321 -8.89 26.66 6.30
C SER A 321 -8.21 27.65 7.26
N ASN A 322 -6.89 27.77 7.14
CA ASN A 322 -6.11 28.81 7.78
C ASN A 322 -4.90 29.18 6.90
N PRO A 323 -4.94 30.32 6.18
CA PRO A 323 -3.83 30.78 5.35
C PRO A 323 -2.51 31.00 6.12
N GLU A 324 -2.56 31.19 7.44
CA GLU A 324 -1.38 31.32 8.29
C GLU A 324 -0.80 29.99 8.76
N GLY A 325 -1.56 28.91 8.63
CA GLY A 325 -1.13 27.55 8.92
C GLY A 325 -1.89 26.93 10.09
N ILE A 326 -2.29 25.68 9.89
CA ILE A 326 -2.92 24.83 10.89
C ILE A 326 -1.81 24.05 11.60
N ASN A 327 -1.70 24.21 12.93
CA ASN A 327 -0.75 23.42 13.73
C ASN A 327 -1.22 21.95 13.82
N PRO A 328 -0.46 20.99 13.26
CA PRO A 328 -0.90 19.59 13.21
C PRO A 328 -1.04 18.94 14.60
N GLY A 329 -0.20 19.33 15.55
CA GLY A 329 -0.20 18.81 16.92
C GLY A 329 -1.41 19.30 17.71
N ASP A 330 -1.78 20.56 17.55
CA ASP A 330 -2.93 21.15 18.24
C ASP A 330 -4.25 20.61 17.68
N LEU A 331 -4.35 20.46 16.36
CA LEU A 331 -5.52 19.84 15.72
C LEU A 331 -5.67 18.38 16.17
N GLN A 332 -4.57 17.61 16.23
CA GLN A 332 -4.65 16.21 16.70
C GLN A 332 -5.10 16.14 18.16
N LYS A 333 -4.55 16.98 19.05
CA LYS A 333 -4.99 17.06 20.46
C LYS A 333 -6.46 17.45 20.58
N TYR A 334 -6.92 18.37 19.76
CA TYR A 334 -8.33 18.78 19.72
C TYR A 334 -9.23 17.62 19.32
N MET A 335 -8.94 16.94 18.20
CA MET A 335 -9.74 15.81 17.73
C MET A 335 -9.78 14.66 18.75
N LEU A 336 -8.69 14.38 19.45
CA LEU A 336 -8.65 13.37 20.51
C LEU A 336 -9.62 13.69 21.66
N LYS A 337 -9.79 14.97 22.01
CA LYS A 337 -10.74 15.42 23.04
C LYS A 337 -12.18 15.50 22.53
N ASN A 338 -12.37 15.71 21.23
CA ASN A 338 -13.67 15.97 20.61
C ASN A 338 -14.20 14.79 19.78
N LYS A 339 -14.14 13.57 20.32
CA LYS A 339 -14.72 12.35 19.68
C LYS A 339 -14.22 12.13 18.24
N LYS A 340 -12.96 12.49 17.93
CA LYS A 340 -12.33 12.46 16.60
C LYS A 340 -12.95 13.40 15.56
N SER A 341 -13.66 14.43 15.99
CA SER A 341 -14.18 15.50 15.13
C SER A 341 -13.22 16.67 15.06
N ALA A 342 -13.05 17.23 13.86
CA ALA A 342 -12.29 18.46 13.63
C ALA A 342 -13.17 19.73 13.73
N LYS A 343 -14.49 19.56 13.83
CA LYS A 343 -15.47 20.65 13.89
C LYS A 343 -15.29 21.52 15.13
N GLY A 344 -15.34 22.83 14.96
CA GLY A 344 -15.17 23.82 16.02
C GLY A 344 -13.72 24.05 16.45
N PHE A 345 -12.72 23.59 15.68
CA PHE A 345 -11.32 23.81 16.01
C PHE A 345 -10.97 25.32 15.95
N PRO A 346 -10.55 25.95 17.07
CA PRO A 346 -10.36 27.41 17.13
C PRO A 346 -9.19 27.92 16.29
N GLY A 347 -8.25 27.05 15.91
CA GLY A 347 -7.07 27.43 15.13
C GLY A 347 -7.29 27.48 13.61
N ALA A 348 -8.53 27.35 13.13
CA ALA A 348 -8.88 27.45 11.72
C ALA A 348 -10.33 27.87 11.52
N LYS A 349 -10.67 28.36 10.32
CA LYS A 349 -12.04 28.69 9.93
C LYS A 349 -12.69 27.49 9.24
N GLU A 350 -13.93 27.18 9.60
CA GLU A 350 -14.74 26.21 8.85
C GLU A 350 -15.15 26.79 7.48
N VAL A 351 -14.90 26.03 6.42
CA VAL A 351 -15.20 26.37 5.02
C VAL A 351 -15.88 25.19 4.33
N GLY A 352 -16.28 25.35 3.07
CA GLY A 352 -16.88 24.26 2.29
C GLY A 352 -15.85 23.33 1.63
N PRO A 353 -16.33 22.27 0.97
CA PRO A 353 -15.50 21.25 0.32
C PRO A 353 -14.69 21.77 -0.87
N GLU A 354 -15.00 22.97 -1.37
CA GLU A 354 -14.24 23.67 -2.40
C GLU A 354 -12.78 23.94 -2.01
N LEU A 355 -12.45 23.84 -0.71
CA LEU A 355 -11.09 23.91 -0.18
C LEU A 355 -10.11 23.01 -0.96
N MET A 356 -10.55 21.84 -1.45
CA MET A 356 -9.70 20.93 -2.24
C MET A 356 -9.13 21.59 -3.52
N PHE A 357 -9.83 22.59 -4.07
CA PHE A 357 -9.50 23.26 -5.31
C PHE A 357 -8.79 24.60 -5.10
N GLU A 358 -8.49 24.96 -3.86
CA GLU A 358 -7.70 26.16 -3.55
C GLU A 358 -6.26 26.03 -4.07
N LYS A 359 -5.62 27.18 -4.30
CA LYS A 359 -4.23 27.20 -4.75
C LYS A 359 -3.34 26.72 -3.61
N THR A 360 -2.67 25.59 -3.84
CA THR A 360 -1.72 24.97 -2.91
C THR A 360 -0.55 24.40 -3.71
N ASP A 361 0.60 24.16 -3.09
CA ASP A 361 1.70 23.45 -3.74
C ASP A 361 1.48 21.94 -3.70
N ILE A 362 1.04 21.44 -2.53
CA ILE A 362 0.92 20.02 -2.22
C ILE A 362 -0.53 19.71 -1.83
N LEU A 363 -1.09 18.63 -2.40
CA LEU A 363 -2.36 18.06 -1.98
C LEU A 363 -2.14 16.61 -1.51
N ILE A 364 -2.44 16.33 -0.25
CA ILE A 364 -2.39 14.98 0.31
C ILE A 364 -3.79 14.38 0.29
N LEU A 365 -3.95 13.21 -0.35
CA LEU A 365 -5.20 12.46 -0.40
C LEU A 365 -5.10 11.25 0.52
N ALA A 366 -5.62 11.34 1.74
CA ALA A 366 -5.46 10.37 2.81
C ALA A 366 -6.79 9.92 3.46
N ALA A 367 -7.93 10.11 2.77
CA ALA A 367 -9.27 9.75 3.25
C ALA A 367 -9.81 8.46 2.59
N MET A 368 -10.38 8.58 1.39
CA MET A 368 -11.11 7.51 0.69
C MET A 368 -10.56 7.30 -0.72
N GLU A 369 -10.92 6.18 -1.34
CA GLU A 369 -10.76 5.95 -2.77
C GLU A 369 -11.62 6.92 -3.61
N LYS A 370 -11.20 7.16 -4.86
CA LYS A 370 -11.93 7.94 -5.87
C LYS A 370 -12.35 9.35 -5.44
N SER A 371 -11.58 10.00 -4.55
CA SER A 371 -11.72 11.42 -4.20
C SER A 371 -11.53 12.36 -5.41
N VAL A 372 -10.63 12.02 -6.33
CA VAL A 372 -10.33 12.80 -7.54
C VAL A 372 -10.80 12.02 -8.77
N THR A 373 -11.84 12.55 -9.41
CA THR A 373 -12.55 11.96 -10.55
C THR A 373 -12.33 12.79 -11.83
N GLY A 374 -12.73 12.25 -12.98
CA GLY A 374 -12.71 13.01 -14.24
C GLY A 374 -13.46 14.35 -14.15
N ASP A 375 -14.48 14.43 -13.28
CA ASP A 375 -15.34 15.62 -13.12
C ASP A 375 -14.67 16.76 -12.35
N ASN A 376 -13.74 16.45 -11.45
CA ASN A 376 -13.13 17.43 -10.55
C ASN A 376 -11.63 17.64 -10.76
N ALA A 377 -10.94 16.75 -11.48
CA ALA A 377 -9.49 16.81 -11.69
C ALA A 377 -9.02 18.12 -12.35
N SER A 378 -9.82 18.70 -13.23
CA SER A 378 -9.50 19.97 -13.92
C SER A 378 -9.51 21.19 -12.99
N LYS A 379 -10.16 21.09 -11.82
CA LYS A 379 -10.25 22.17 -10.82
C LYS A 379 -9.07 22.17 -9.85
N ILE A 380 -8.29 21.09 -9.80
CA ILE A 380 -7.15 20.96 -8.89
C ILE A 380 -6.04 21.92 -9.31
N LYS A 381 -5.60 22.75 -8.36
CA LYS A 381 -4.54 23.76 -8.56
C LYS A 381 -3.19 23.38 -7.94
N ALA A 382 -3.11 22.20 -7.31
CA ALA A 382 -1.90 21.67 -6.71
C ALA A 382 -0.82 21.37 -7.76
N LYS A 383 0.46 21.46 -7.37
CA LYS A 383 1.60 21.07 -8.21
C LYS A 383 2.02 19.63 -7.99
N VAL A 384 1.85 19.14 -6.77
CA VAL A 384 2.15 17.77 -6.37
C VAL A 384 0.93 17.19 -5.64
N ILE A 385 0.54 15.97 -6.02
CA ILE A 385 -0.48 15.19 -5.32
C ILE A 385 0.20 13.97 -4.70
N ALA A 386 0.00 13.75 -3.40
CA ALA A 386 0.51 12.58 -2.67
C ALA A 386 -0.64 11.68 -2.22
N GLU A 387 -0.70 10.47 -2.78
CA GLU A 387 -1.79 9.51 -2.53
C GLU A 387 -1.52 8.66 -1.29
N GLY A 388 -1.99 9.11 -0.12
CA GLY A 388 -1.92 8.34 1.12
C GLY A 388 -2.98 7.23 1.23
N ALA A 389 -4.17 7.44 0.66
CA ALA A 389 -5.22 6.43 0.54
C ALA A 389 -4.91 5.45 -0.60
N ASN A 390 -5.64 4.33 -0.69
CA ASN A 390 -5.55 3.43 -1.84
C ASN A 390 -6.52 3.89 -2.93
N GLY A 391 -6.01 4.11 -4.15
CA GLY A 391 -6.77 4.56 -5.31
C GLY A 391 -7.62 5.82 -5.12
N PRO A 392 -7.11 6.92 -4.54
CA PRO A 392 -7.88 8.15 -4.40
C PRO A 392 -8.11 8.87 -5.74
N THR A 393 -7.35 8.55 -6.79
CA THR A 393 -7.45 9.17 -8.12
C THR A 393 -7.88 8.14 -9.16
N THR A 394 -8.96 8.44 -9.88
CA THR A 394 -9.46 7.61 -10.99
C THR A 394 -8.53 7.68 -12.22
N PRO A 395 -8.60 6.72 -13.16
CA PRO A 395 -7.78 6.74 -14.37
C PRO A 395 -8.04 7.96 -15.26
N SER A 396 -9.30 8.38 -15.39
CA SER A 396 -9.68 9.60 -16.13
C SER A 396 -9.09 10.86 -15.47
N ALA A 397 -9.16 10.97 -14.15
CA ALA A 397 -8.51 12.04 -13.41
C ALA A 397 -6.98 12.04 -13.60
N HIS A 398 -6.33 10.88 -13.50
CA HIS A 398 -4.88 10.74 -13.64
C HIS A 398 -4.39 11.31 -14.98
N LEU A 399 -5.10 11.02 -16.08
CA LEU A 399 -4.77 11.54 -17.41
C LEU A 399 -4.88 13.07 -17.47
N ILE A 400 -5.91 13.65 -16.87
CA ILE A 400 -6.10 15.11 -16.80
C ILE A 400 -4.96 15.76 -15.98
N LEU A 401 -4.63 15.19 -14.83
CA LEU A 401 -3.60 15.72 -13.93
C LEU A 401 -2.21 15.69 -14.58
N VAL A 402 -1.84 14.58 -15.22
CA VAL A 402 -0.56 14.47 -15.95
C VAL A 402 -0.51 15.47 -17.11
N LYS A 403 -1.60 15.62 -17.88
CA LYS A 403 -1.70 16.62 -18.96
C LYS A 403 -1.55 18.06 -18.45
N ASN A 404 -2.02 18.33 -17.23
CA ASN A 404 -1.89 19.62 -16.56
C ASN A 404 -0.53 19.82 -15.86
N ASN A 405 0.46 18.95 -16.13
CA ASN A 405 1.78 18.97 -15.52
C ASN A 405 1.75 18.89 -13.98
N ILE A 406 0.80 18.15 -13.42
CA ILE A 406 0.73 17.87 -11.98
C ILE A 406 1.46 16.55 -11.70
N LEU A 407 2.39 16.58 -10.75
CA LEU A 407 3.12 15.39 -10.32
C LEU A 407 2.26 14.58 -9.35
N VAL A 408 1.74 13.44 -9.81
CA VAL A 408 0.98 12.51 -8.97
C VAL A 408 1.91 11.42 -8.43
N LEU A 409 2.12 11.41 -7.12
CA LEU A 409 2.88 10.38 -6.40
C LEU A 409 1.93 9.23 -6.08
N PRO A 410 2.04 8.08 -6.78
CA PRO A 410 1.00 7.06 -6.76
C PRO A 410 0.94 6.34 -5.41
N ASP A 411 -0.27 5.93 -5.03
CA ASP A 411 -0.56 5.14 -3.83
C ASP A 411 0.35 3.92 -3.66
N LEU A 412 0.75 3.28 -4.77
CA LEU A 412 1.64 2.12 -4.81
C LEU A 412 2.98 2.33 -4.09
N ILE A 413 3.50 3.56 -4.05
CA ILE A 413 4.74 3.90 -3.32
C ILE A 413 4.45 4.76 -2.10
N THR A 414 3.51 5.70 -2.21
CA THR A 414 3.27 6.73 -1.20
C THR A 414 2.75 6.14 0.11
N ASN A 415 1.92 5.10 0.06
CA ASN A 415 1.39 4.45 1.27
C ASN A 415 2.11 3.12 1.62
N ALA A 416 3.18 2.78 0.89
CA ALA A 416 3.91 1.52 1.08
C ALA A 416 4.66 1.43 2.42
N GLY A 417 4.91 2.56 3.10
CA GLY A 417 5.56 2.54 4.42
C GLY A 417 4.83 1.66 5.44
N GLY A 418 3.50 1.54 5.34
CA GLY A 418 2.72 0.62 6.17
C GLY A 418 3.09 -0.86 5.95
N VAL A 419 3.30 -1.29 4.70
CA VAL A 419 3.69 -2.69 4.41
C VAL A 419 5.17 -2.92 4.71
N THR A 420 6.04 -1.95 4.48
CA THR A 420 7.47 -2.03 4.82
C THR A 420 7.68 -2.20 6.32
N VAL A 421 7.00 -1.41 7.16
CA VAL A 421 7.13 -1.58 8.62
C VAL A 421 6.40 -2.83 9.11
N SER A 422 5.32 -3.28 8.45
CA SER A 422 4.76 -4.62 8.71
C SER A 422 5.75 -5.74 8.36
N TYR A 423 6.60 -5.57 7.34
CA TYR A 423 7.67 -6.52 7.04
C TYR A 423 8.73 -6.52 8.15
N PHE A 424 9.12 -5.36 8.68
CA PHE A 424 10.02 -5.30 9.83
C PHE A 424 9.40 -5.94 11.08
N GLU A 425 8.09 -5.76 11.33
CA GLU A 425 7.38 -6.47 12.40
C GLU A 425 7.43 -7.98 12.19
N PHE A 426 7.21 -8.45 10.96
CA PHE A 426 7.31 -9.87 10.62
C PHE A 426 8.71 -10.41 10.92
N LEU A 427 9.76 -9.73 10.45
CA LEU A 427 11.15 -10.09 10.73
C LEU A 427 11.46 -10.10 12.23
N LYS A 428 11.00 -9.09 12.99
CA LYS A 428 11.17 -9.05 14.46
C LYS A 428 10.60 -10.31 15.12
N ASN A 429 9.41 -10.72 14.72
CA ASN A 429 8.76 -11.91 15.27
C ASN A 429 9.48 -13.21 14.86
N LEU A 430 10.05 -13.28 13.65
CA LEU A 430 10.87 -14.43 13.23
C LEU A 430 12.23 -14.50 13.95
N ASN A 431 12.81 -13.35 14.30
CA ASN A 431 14.11 -13.28 14.97
C ASN A 431 14.00 -13.47 16.49
N HIS A 432 12.80 -13.39 17.08
CA HIS A 432 12.56 -13.50 18.52
C HIS A 432 13.37 -12.51 19.37
N VAL A 433 13.83 -11.41 18.78
CA VAL A 433 14.69 -10.40 19.39
C VAL A 433 14.28 -9.00 18.92
N SER A 434 14.18 -8.05 19.85
CA SER A 434 13.94 -6.64 19.51
C SER A 434 15.15 -6.05 18.79
N PHE A 435 14.93 -5.25 17.75
CA PHE A 435 16.01 -4.61 17.02
C PHE A 435 16.89 -3.76 17.94
N GLY A 436 18.21 -3.87 17.76
CA GLY A 436 19.22 -3.17 18.56
C GLY A 436 19.56 -3.82 19.91
N LYS A 437 18.77 -4.79 20.41
CA LYS A 437 18.98 -5.41 21.74
C LYS A 437 20.40 -5.95 21.94
N LEU A 438 21.00 -6.53 20.90
CA LEU A 438 22.33 -7.15 20.96
C LEU A 438 23.49 -6.20 20.63
N SER A 439 23.22 -5.05 19.99
CA SER A 439 24.27 -4.24 19.35
C SER A 439 24.39 -2.82 19.88
N ILE A 440 23.35 -2.23 20.48
CA ILE A 440 23.36 -0.81 20.89
C ILE A 440 24.52 -0.48 21.83
N LYS A 441 24.74 -1.30 22.88
CA LYS A 441 25.84 -1.07 23.83
C LYS A 441 27.21 -1.23 23.15
N PHE A 442 27.38 -2.28 22.35
CA PHE A 442 28.62 -2.51 21.61
C PHE A 442 28.99 -1.32 20.72
N TRP A 443 28.03 -0.80 19.94
CA TRP A 443 28.26 0.37 19.09
C TRP A 443 28.56 1.64 19.88
N ARG A 444 27.87 1.85 21.01
CA ARG A 444 28.15 2.99 21.89
C ARG A 444 29.57 2.92 22.43
N ASP A 445 29.98 1.78 22.97
CA ASP A 445 31.32 1.61 23.55
C ASP A 445 32.40 1.70 22.46
N SER A 446 32.16 1.11 21.28
CA SER A 446 33.08 1.18 20.13
C SER A 446 33.25 2.60 19.60
N ASN A 447 32.18 3.38 19.48
CA ASN A 447 32.26 4.77 19.04
C ASN A 447 32.98 5.64 20.07
N THR A 448 32.74 5.43 21.37
CA THR A 448 33.49 6.12 22.43
C THR A 448 34.98 5.78 22.35
N ALA A 449 35.33 4.49 22.26
CA ALA A 449 36.71 4.05 22.14
C ALA A 449 37.41 4.61 20.88
N LEU A 450 36.68 4.78 19.78
CA LEU A 450 37.19 5.41 18.56
C LEU A 450 37.52 6.89 18.81
N LEU A 451 36.61 7.66 19.42
CA LEU A 451 36.86 9.06 19.75
C LEU A 451 38.05 9.20 20.72
N ASP A 452 38.12 8.33 21.73
CA ASP A 452 39.22 8.29 22.69
C ASP A 452 40.55 7.94 22.01
N SER A 453 40.54 7.04 21.01
CA SER A 453 41.73 6.66 20.24
C SER A 453 42.26 7.82 19.39
N VAL A 454 41.37 8.59 18.77
CA VAL A 454 41.75 9.82 18.03
C VAL A 454 42.33 10.86 18.98
N GLU A 455 41.66 11.12 20.11
CA GLU A 455 42.16 12.06 21.13
C GLU A 455 43.52 11.64 21.68
N THR A 456 43.70 10.36 21.98
CA THR A 456 44.99 9.80 22.45
C THR A 456 46.08 9.97 21.40
N SER A 457 45.78 9.71 20.12
CA SER A 457 46.74 9.86 19.03
C SER A 457 47.17 11.32 18.83
N LEU A 458 46.24 12.26 18.92
CA LEU A 458 46.53 13.70 18.84
C LEU A 458 47.39 14.17 20.02
N LYS A 459 47.09 13.70 21.23
CA LYS A 459 47.91 13.95 22.43
C LYS A 459 49.34 13.41 22.25
N CYS A 460 49.51 12.21 21.70
CA CYS A 460 50.83 11.65 21.38
C CYS A 460 51.59 12.50 20.35
N ALA A 461 50.88 13.11 19.38
CA ALA A 461 51.44 14.05 18.41
C ALA A 461 51.64 15.47 18.97
N LYS A 462 51.44 15.68 20.28
CA LYS A 462 51.52 16.99 20.97
C LYS A 462 50.51 18.02 20.44
N VAL A 463 49.37 17.56 19.94
CA VAL A 463 48.22 18.40 19.56
C VAL A 463 47.19 18.34 20.69
N ASP A 464 46.96 19.48 21.35
CA ASP A 464 45.94 19.58 22.39
C ASP A 464 44.56 19.86 21.76
N ALA A 465 43.83 18.78 21.51
CA ALA A 465 42.49 18.82 20.95
C ALA A 465 41.59 17.82 21.67
N ARG A 466 40.45 18.30 22.18
CA ARG A 466 39.43 17.46 22.81
C ARG A 466 38.46 16.95 21.74
N ILE A 467 38.28 15.63 21.67
CA ILE A 467 37.38 15.02 20.70
C ILE A 467 36.06 14.68 21.39
N VAL A 468 35.00 15.37 21.01
CA VAL A 468 33.65 15.15 21.56
C VAL A 468 32.63 14.95 20.44
N PRO A 469 31.59 14.13 20.67
CA PRO A 469 30.54 13.96 19.68
C PRO A 469 29.76 15.28 19.51
N THR A 470 29.38 15.59 18.28
CA THR A 470 28.41 16.66 18.00
C THR A 470 27.03 16.29 18.56
N ALA A 471 26.12 17.25 18.71
CA ALA A 471 24.75 16.95 19.18
C ALA A 471 24.04 15.89 18.31
N ALA A 472 24.24 15.94 16.99
CA ALA A 472 23.72 14.95 16.06
C ALA A 472 24.33 13.56 16.30
N PHE A 473 25.65 13.46 16.43
CA PHE A 473 26.32 12.18 16.65
C PHE A 473 26.04 11.60 18.04
N ALA A 474 25.97 12.45 19.08
CA ALA A 474 25.58 12.06 20.43
C ALA A 474 24.15 11.49 20.47
N SER A 475 23.22 12.05 19.68
CA SER A 475 21.87 11.48 19.53
C SER A 475 21.88 10.09 18.88
N MET A 476 22.84 9.79 18.01
CA MET A 476 22.99 8.46 17.41
C MET A 476 23.67 7.48 18.38
N MET A 477 24.70 7.93 19.11
CA MET A 477 25.44 7.14 20.10
C MET A 477 24.61 6.78 21.34
N SER A 478 23.71 7.67 21.78
CA SER A 478 22.91 7.48 23.00
C SER A 478 21.86 6.37 22.91
N GLY A 479 21.68 5.78 21.73
CA GLY A 479 20.97 4.51 21.57
C GLY A 479 19.94 4.58 20.47
N ALA A 480 20.26 3.95 19.34
CA ALA A 480 19.28 3.63 18.31
C ALA A 480 18.17 2.77 18.94
N SER A 481 17.06 3.40 19.35
CA SER A 481 15.86 2.68 19.76
C SER A 481 15.35 1.80 18.62
N GLU A 482 14.54 0.78 18.91
CA GLU A 482 13.86 -0.01 17.87
C GLU A 482 13.14 0.92 16.87
N LYS A 483 12.51 1.99 17.37
CA LYS A 483 11.87 3.01 16.55
C LYS A 483 12.85 3.70 15.60
N HIS A 484 14.05 4.07 16.07
CA HIS A 484 15.06 4.71 15.22
C HIS A 484 15.53 3.78 14.10
N ILE A 485 15.77 2.49 14.42
CA ILE A 485 16.17 1.48 13.42
C ILE A 485 15.06 1.28 12.37
N VAL A 486 13.80 1.25 12.82
CA VAL A 486 12.63 1.15 11.92
C VAL A 486 12.52 2.39 11.03
N ASP A 487 12.68 3.59 11.60
CA ASP A 487 12.56 4.85 10.88
C ASP A 487 13.65 4.97 9.78
N THR A 488 14.91 4.63 10.08
CA THR A 488 16.02 4.67 9.11
C THR A 488 15.93 3.55 8.07
N GLY A 489 15.54 2.34 8.49
CA GLY A 489 15.29 1.22 7.56
C GLY A 489 14.14 1.53 6.58
N LEU A 490 13.10 2.23 7.05
CA LEU A 490 12.01 2.71 6.21
C LEU A 490 12.51 3.76 5.21
N GLU A 491 13.29 4.74 5.66
CA GLU A 491 13.85 5.79 4.80
C GLU A 491 14.70 5.21 3.66
N TYR A 492 15.59 4.26 3.99
CA TYR A 492 16.41 3.55 3.01
C TYR A 492 15.54 2.83 1.97
N SER A 493 14.54 2.07 2.44
CA SER A 493 13.65 1.30 1.58
C SER A 493 12.83 2.20 0.64
N VAL A 494 12.29 3.30 1.17
CA VAL A 494 11.50 4.28 0.40
C VAL A 494 12.37 5.01 -0.61
N THR A 495 13.57 5.43 -0.24
CA THR A 495 14.50 6.13 -1.14
C THR A 495 14.85 5.27 -2.34
N ASN A 496 15.21 4.00 -2.10
CA ASN A 496 15.49 3.06 -3.19
C ASN A 496 14.28 2.79 -4.08
N CYS A 497 13.09 2.67 -3.48
CA CYS A 497 11.83 2.54 -4.22
C CYS A 497 11.61 3.75 -5.15
N CYS A 498 11.73 4.97 -4.64
CA CYS A 498 11.56 6.20 -5.41
C CYS A 498 12.58 6.31 -6.56
N SER A 499 13.86 6.03 -6.30
CA SER A 499 14.91 6.04 -7.31
C SER A 499 14.62 5.05 -8.45
N ASN A 500 14.13 3.85 -8.13
CA ASN A 500 13.76 2.84 -9.12
C ASN A 500 12.56 3.28 -9.97
N VAL A 501 11.55 3.91 -9.37
CA VAL A 501 10.40 4.46 -10.11
C VAL A 501 10.82 5.59 -11.04
N ILE A 502 11.68 6.51 -10.58
CA ILE A 502 12.21 7.60 -11.41
C ILE A 502 13.04 7.03 -12.57
N ALA A 503 13.87 6.02 -12.32
CA ALA A 503 14.64 5.35 -13.36
C ALA A 503 13.74 4.65 -14.39
N SER A 504 12.66 4.00 -13.94
CA SER A 504 11.66 3.39 -14.83
C SER A 504 10.94 4.45 -15.67
N ALA A 505 10.54 5.57 -15.07
CA ALA A 505 9.91 6.68 -15.79
C ALA A 505 10.81 7.26 -16.88
N LYS A 506 12.12 7.38 -16.62
CA LYS A 506 13.12 7.82 -17.61
C LYS A 506 13.30 6.80 -18.73
N THR A 507 13.47 5.52 -18.38
CA THR A 507 13.69 4.42 -19.33
C THR A 507 12.54 4.31 -20.32
N HIS A 508 11.30 4.40 -19.82
CA HIS A 508 10.07 4.27 -20.61
C HIS A 508 9.51 5.61 -21.10
N LYS A 509 10.25 6.71 -20.95
CA LYS A 509 9.89 8.08 -21.42
C LYS A 509 8.51 8.55 -20.96
N LEU A 510 8.17 8.31 -19.70
CA LEU A 510 6.84 8.55 -19.13
C LEU A 510 6.61 9.98 -18.61
N GLY A 511 7.64 10.81 -18.55
CA GLY A 511 7.52 12.17 -18.03
C GLY A 511 7.07 12.19 -16.57
N LEU A 512 5.88 12.73 -16.29
CA LEU A 512 5.29 12.81 -14.94
C LEU A 512 4.38 11.62 -14.57
N ASP A 513 4.22 10.62 -15.44
CA ASP A 513 3.40 9.44 -15.15
C ASP A 513 4.12 8.43 -14.24
N MET A 514 4.27 8.82 -12.97
CA MET A 514 4.91 7.99 -11.93
C MET A 514 4.09 6.75 -11.57
N ARG A 515 2.77 6.76 -11.80
CA ARG A 515 1.91 5.59 -11.56
C ARG A 515 2.27 4.47 -12.51
N THR A 516 2.29 4.75 -13.81
CA THR A 516 2.68 3.75 -14.81
C THR A 516 4.10 3.26 -14.56
N ALA A 517 5.04 4.16 -14.24
CA ALA A 517 6.42 3.79 -13.88
C ALA A 517 6.51 2.86 -12.65
N ALA A 518 5.69 3.10 -11.62
CA ALA A 518 5.65 2.26 -10.43
C ALA A 518 5.12 0.84 -10.72
N TYR A 519 4.05 0.73 -11.54
CA TYR A 519 3.56 -0.57 -11.99
C TYR A 519 4.58 -1.29 -12.88
N ILE A 520 5.26 -0.60 -13.81
CA ILE A 520 6.31 -1.21 -14.64
C ILE A 520 7.42 -1.77 -13.75
N SER A 521 7.92 -0.99 -12.78
CA SER A 521 8.97 -1.46 -11.86
C SER A 521 8.53 -2.70 -11.06
N ALA A 522 7.26 -2.79 -10.67
CA ALA A 522 6.71 -3.99 -10.04
C ALA A 522 6.62 -5.17 -11.03
N ILE A 523 6.11 -4.92 -12.24
CA ILE A 523 5.91 -5.92 -13.28
C ILE A 523 7.23 -6.57 -13.67
N GLU A 524 8.27 -5.77 -13.95
CA GLU A 524 9.58 -6.28 -14.36
C GLU A 524 10.19 -7.20 -13.30
N LYS A 525 10.09 -6.87 -12.00
CA LYS A 525 10.61 -7.70 -10.91
C LYS A 525 9.87 -9.03 -10.79
N ILE A 526 8.54 -9.00 -10.85
CA ILE A 526 7.70 -10.20 -10.75
C ILE A 526 7.90 -11.07 -12.00
N PHE A 527 8.01 -10.45 -13.17
CA PHE A 527 8.26 -11.13 -14.44
C PHE A 527 9.57 -11.92 -14.39
N CYS A 528 10.66 -11.30 -13.97
CA CYS A 528 11.96 -11.99 -13.80
C CYS A 528 11.83 -13.21 -12.88
N THR A 529 11.09 -13.08 -11.77
CA THR A 529 10.86 -14.20 -10.84
C THR A 529 10.15 -15.37 -11.52
N TYR A 530 9.06 -15.11 -12.26
CA TYR A 530 8.34 -16.17 -12.98
C TYR A 530 9.16 -16.77 -14.13
N ASP A 531 9.92 -15.95 -14.85
CA ASP A 531 10.76 -16.43 -15.94
C ASP A 531 11.84 -17.38 -15.44
N GLU A 532 12.55 -16.99 -14.38
CA GLU A 532 13.61 -17.78 -13.77
C GLU A 532 13.09 -19.04 -13.05
N HIS A 533 11.88 -19.01 -12.51
CA HIS A 533 11.25 -20.16 -11.83
C HIS A 533 10.53 -21.14 -12.78
N GLY A 534 10.50 -20.88 -14.09
CA GLY A 534 9.86 -21.78 -15.05
C GLY A 534 8.33 -21.65 -15.19
N LEU A 535 7.73 -20.59 -14.65
CA LEU A 535 6.29 -20.26 -14.63
C LEU A 535 5.38 -21.23 -13.86
N ALA A 536 5.40 -22.52 -14.17
CA ALA A 536 4.59 -23.55 -13.53
C ALA A 536 5.29 -24.91 -13.59
N PHE A 537 5.07 -25.76 -12.58
CA PHE A 537 5.36 -27.20 -12.65
C PHE A 537 4.26 -27.93 -13.43
#